data_AF-A0A067PDW7-F1
#
_entry.id   AF-A0A067PDW7-F1
#
_cell.length_a   1.000
_cell.length_b   1.000
_cell.length_c   1.000
_cell.angle_alpha   90.00
_cell.angle_beta   90.00
_cell.angle_gamma   90.00
#
_symmetry.space_group_name_H-M   'P 1'
#
loop_
_entity.id
_entity.type
_entity.pdbx_description
1 polymer ?
#
loop_
_entity_poly.entity_id
_entity_poly.type
_entity_poly.pdbx_seq_one_letter_code
_entity_poly.pdbx_strand_id
1 'polypeptide(L)'
;LRSNYTSPPRIHVPSAISESQREADTLEVQIRELRVQLQILEERRDVVQGRCFNLKSLSAPIRRLPSDVLLEIFNHTLSYGCSNTMYEPFPVLLTHVCSYWRHLALSTPTLW
;
A
#
# COMPACT_ATOMS: atom_id res chain seq x y z
N LEU A 1 -20.54 75.38 -12.63
CA LEU A 1 -19.90 74.05 -12.70
C LEU A 1 -20.57 73.13 -11.68
N ARG A 2 -21.61 72.38 -12.09
CA ARG A 2 -22.30 71.40 -11.23
C ARG A 2 -21.42 70.16 -11.11
N SER A 3 -21.00 69.84 -9.89
CA SER A 3 -20.31 68.59 -9.58
C SER A 3 -21.35 67.49 -9.41
N ASN A 4 -21.44 66.60 -10.40
CA ASN A 4 -22.27 65.39 -10.31
C ASN A 4 -21.43 64.28 -9.64
N TYR A 5 -21.49 64.22 -8.32
CA TYR A 5 -21.02 63.05 -7.57
C TYR A 5 -22.05 61.92 -7.72
N THR A 6 -21.82 61.03 -8.69
CA THR A 6 -22.56 59.77 -8.78
C THR A 6 -21.98 58.82 -7.73
N SER A 7 -22.73 58.56 -6.67
CA SER A 7 -22.36 57.59 -5.63
C SER A 7 -22.20 56.20 -6.28
N PRO A 8 -21.10 55.47 -6.03
CA PRO A 8 -20.95 54.13 -6.58
C PRO A 8 -22.02 53.20 -5.98
N PRO A 9 -22.53 52.22 -6.75
CA PRO A 9 -23.52 51.27 -6.24
C PRO A 9 -22.92 50.56 -5.02
N ARG A 10 -23.53 50.76 -3.86
CA ARG A 10 -23.19 50.06 -2.63
C ARG A 10 -23.50 48.58 -2.83
N ILE A 11 -22.49 47.81 -3.22
CA ILE A 11 -22.52 46.36 -3.04
C ILE A 11 -22.79 46.15 -1.56
N HIS A 12 -23.90 45.50 -1.23
CA HIS A 12 -24.25 45.21 0.16
C HIS A 12 -23.31 44.10 0.63
N VAL A 13 -22.11 44.48 1.09
CA VAL A 13 -21.03 43.59 1.52
C VAL A 13 -21.51 42.40 2.37
N PRO A 14 -22.48 42.55 3.30
CA PRO A 14 -23.01 41.42 4.06
C PRO A 14 -23.70 40.33 3.21
N SER A 15 -24.39 40.67 2.11
CA SER A 15 -25.08 39.67 1.29
C SER A 15 -24.11 38.88 0.43
N ALA A 16 -23.10 39.55 -0.15
CA ALA A 16 -22.03 38.90 -0.88
C ALA A 16 -21.24 37.92 0.02
N ILE A 17 -20.95 38.31 1.27
CA ILE A 17 -20.31 37.43 2.25
C ILE A 17 -21.19 36.21 2.54
N SER A 18 -22.50 36.40 2.72
CA SER A 18 -23.42 35.29 3.01
C SER A 18 -23.58 34.31 1.85
N GLU A 19 -23.52 34.79 0.60
CA GLU A 19 -23.56 33.95 -0.60
C GLU A 19 -22.28 33.12 -0.72
N SER A 20 -21.11 33.75 -0.56
CA SER A 20 -19.83 33.04 -0.54
C SER A 20 -19.75 32.01 0.60
N GLN A 21 -20.31 32.31 1.77
CA GLN A 21 -20.33 31.35 2.88
C GLN A 21 -21.20 30.13 2.55
N ARG A 22 -22.39 30.32 1.96
CA ARG A 22 -23.24 29.20 1.52
C ARG A 22 -22.57 28.34 0.46
N GLU A 23 -21.85 28.95 -0.46
CA GLU A 23 -21.07 28.23 -1.47
C GLU A 23 -19.95 27.40 -0.82
N ALA A 24 -19.20 28.00 0.12
CA ALA A 24 -18.18 27.30 0.89
C ALA A 24 -18.76 26.09 1.64
N ASP A 25 -19.88 26.26 2.34
CA ASP A 25 -20.54 25.18 3.08
C ASP A 25 -20.99 24.05 2.13
N THR A 26 -21.48 24.40 0.94
CA THR A 26 -21.88 23.43 -0.10
C THR A 26 -20.68 22.64 -0.61
N LEU A 27 -19.56 23.33 -0.88
CA LEU A 27 -18.31 22.70 -1.31
C LEU A 27 -17.75 21.79 -0.22
N GLU A 28 -17.82 22.17 1.06
CA GLU A 28 -17.37 21.32 2.17
C GLU A 28 -18.16 20.01 2.26
N VAL A 29 -19.48 20.06 2.03
CA VAL A 29 -20.31 18.85 1.98
C VAL A 29 -19.88 17.95 0.82
N GLN A 30 -19.69 18.50 -0.38
CA GLN A 30 -19.23 17.73 -1.54
C GLN A 30 -17.83 17.14 -1.32
N ILE A 31 -16.90 17.91 -0.73
CA ILE A 31 -15.57 17.43 -0.37
C ILE A 31 -15.66 16.27 0.60
N ARG A 32 -16.54 16.36 1.62
CA ARG A 32 -16.73 15.30 2.60
C ARG A 32 -17.26 14.03 1.94
N GLU A 33 -18.25 14.14 1.07
CA GLU A 33 -18.83 13.00 0.37
C GLU A 33 -17.82 12.33 -0.56
N LEU A 34 -17.09 13.11 -1.35
CA LEU A 34 -16.04 12.58 -2.24
C LEU A 34 -14.91 11.90 -1.46
N ARG A 35 -14.52 12.43 -0.30
CA ARG A 35 -13.54 11.78 0.58
C ARG A 35 -14.00 10.41 1.07
N VAL A 36 -15.27 10.27 1.44
CA VAL A 36 -15.85 8.98 1.83
C VAL A 36 -15.82 8.00 0.65
N GLN A 37 -16.22 8.45 -0.54
CA GLN A 37 -16.16 7.60 -1.74
C GLN A 37 -14.74 7.17 -2.09
N LEU A 38 -13.78 8.09 -1.97
CA LEU A 38 -12.35 7.81 -2.19
C LEU A 38 -11.86 6.75 -1.21
N GLN A 39 -12.16 6.90 0.09
CA GLN A 39 -11.77 5.93 1.12
C GLN A 39 -12.30 4.53 0.80
N ILE A 40 -13.57 4.40 0.42
CA ILE A 40 -14.17 3.11 0.06
C ILE A 40 -13.45 2.46 -1.13
N LEU A 41 -13.10 3.26 -2.14
CA LEU A 41 -12.37 2.78 -3.31
C LEU A 41 -10.93 2.37 -2.98
N GLU A 42 -10.26 3.09 -2.09
CA GLU A 42 -8.92 2.72 -1.61
C GLU A 42 -8.93 1.41 -0.83
N GLU A 43 -9.86 1.24 0.11
CA GLU A 43 -10.02 -0.02 0.84
C GLU A 43 -10.26 -1.19 -0.12
N ARG A 44 -11.13 -0.99 -1.11
CA ARG A 44 -11.40 -2.01 -2.14
C ARG A 44 -10.18 -2.30 -3.00
N ARG A 45 -9.44 -1.26 -3.42
CA ARG A 45 -8.18 -1.40 -4.18
C ARG A 45 -7.19 -2.25 -3.39
N ASP A 46 -6.99 -1.96 -2.11
CA ASP A 46 -6.00 -2.62 -1.27
C ASP A 46 -6.32 -4.11 -1.08
N VAL A 47 -7.61 -4.44 -0.89
CA VAL A 47 -8.07 -5.84 -0.86
C VAL A 47 -7.76 -6.58 -2.18
N VAL A 48 -8.06 -5.95 -3.32
CA VAL A 48 -7.81 -6.56 -4.64
C VAL A 48 -6.31 -6.70 -4.90
N GLN A 49 -5.51 -5.69 -4.57
CA GLN A 49 -4.06 -5.73 -4.71
C GLN A 49 -3.44 -6.82 -3.84
N GLY A 50 -3.88 -6.98 -2.58
CA GLY A 50 -3.46 -8.07 -1.71
C GLY A 50 -3.78 -9.46 -2.31
N ARG A 51 -4.98 -9.64 -2.88
CA ARG A 51 -5.34 -10.89 -3.59
C ARG A 51 -4.45 -11.14 -4.80
N CYS A 52 -4.22 -10.13 -5.63
CA CYS A 52 -3.34 -10.23 -6.79
C CYS A 52 -1.90 -10.58 -6.40
N PHE A 53 -1.38 -9.95 -5.34
CA PHE A 53 -0.05 -10.26 -4.81
C PHE A 53 0.06 -11.72 -4.35
N ASN A 54 -0.94 -12.20 -3.60
CA ASN A 54 -0.99 -13.59 -3.15
C ASN A 54 -1.03 -14.58 -4.32
N LEU A 55 -1.85 -14.32 -5.34
CA LEU A 55 -1.92 -15.15 -6.54
C LEU A 55 -0.62 -15.14 -7.33
N LYS A 56 0.02 -13.97 -7.48
CA LYS A 56 1.34 -13.87 -8.11
C LYS A 56 2.40 -14.68 -7.36
N SER A 57 2.41 -14.57 -6.03
CA SER A 57 3.28 -15.36 -5.16
C SER A 57 3.02 -16.86 -5.32
N LEU A 58 1.75 -17.28 -5.44
CA LEU A 58 1.37 -18.67 -5.71
C LEU A 58 1.84 -19.16 -7.08
N SER A 59 1.81 -18.29 -8.10
CA SER A 59 2.27 -18.61 -9.46
C SER A 59 3.79 -18.55 -9.65
N ALA A 60 4.53 -18.09 -8.64
CA ALA A 60 5.97 -17.95 -8.74
C ALA A 60 6.64 -19.30 -9.01
N PRO A 61 7.62 -19.38 -9.96
CA PRO A 61 8.31 -20.62 -10.31
C PRO A 61 8.87 -21.38 -9.11
N ILE A 62 9.27 -20.64 -8.08
CA ILE A 62 9.87 -21.14 -6.84
C ILE A 62 8.97 -22.09 -6.04
N ARG A 63 7.64 -22.04 -6.23
CA ARG A 63 6.68 -22.98 -5.63
C ARG A 63 6.48 -24.25 -6.48
N ARG A 64 6.97 -24.26 -7.71
CA ARG A 64 6.87 -25.38 -8.66
C ARG A 64 8.16 -26.19 -8.73
N LEU A 65 9.22 -25.74 -8.06
CA LEU A 65 10.47 -26.49 -7.99
C LEU A 65 10.27 -27.75 -7.15
N PRO A 66 10.77 -28.91 -7.61
CA PRO A 66 10.88 -30.11 -6.78
C PRO A 66 11.66 -29.81 -5.50
N SER A 67 11.34 -30.53 -4.42
CA SER A 67 12.03 -30.41 -3.13
C SER A 67 13.54 -30.51 -3.27
N ASP A 68 14.02 -31.44 -4.08
CA ASP A 68 15.44 -31.76 -4.18
C ASP A 68 16.23 -30.61 -4.83
N VAL A 69 15.65 -29.98 -5.85
CA VAL A 69 16.23 -28.79 -6.49
C VAL A 69 16.28 -27.61 -5.50
N LEU A 70 15.23 -27.45 -4.70
CA LEU A 70 15.15 -26.39 -3.70
C LEU A 70 16.20 -26.60 -2.59
N LEU A 71 16.37 -27.83 -2.13
CA LEU A 71 17.38 -28.21 -1.15
C LEU A 71 18.79 -28.01 -1.67
N GLU A 72 19.05 -28.35 -2.94
CA GLU A 72 20.35 -28.10 -3.56
C GLU A 72 20.68 -26.60 -3.57
N ILE A 73 19.70 -25.75 -3.89
CA ILE A 73 19.84 -24.29 -3.81
C ILE A 73 20.16 -23.86 -2.37
N PHE A 74 19.44 -24.39 -1.37
CA PHE A 74 19.69 -24.07 0.05
C PHE A 74 21.12 -24.45 0.47
N ASN A 75 21.58 -25.64 0.11
CA ASN A 75 22.93 -26.12 0.41
C ASN A 75 24.00 -25.27 -0.27
N HIS A 76 23.79 -24.90 -1.53
CA HIS A 76 24.66 -23.96 -2.22
C HIS A 76 24.76 -22.64 -1.45
N THR A 77 23.63 -22.05 -1.08
CA THR A 77 23.63 -20.76 -0.35
C THR A 77 24.29 -20.82 1.03
N LEU A 78 24.26 -21.98 1.71
CA LEU A 78 25.01 -22.20 2.95
C LEU A 78 26.53 -22.24 2.69
N SER A 79 26.96 -22.91 1.60
CA SER A 79 28.37 -23.04 1.25
C SER A 79 29.05 -21.73 0.82
N TYR A 80 28.31 -20.77 0.25
CA TYR A 80 28.86 -19.50 -0.26
C TYR A 80 28.91 -18.36 0.76
N GLY A 81 28.70 -18.62 2.05
CA GLY A 81 29.01 -17.66 3.12
C GLY A 81 27.88 -16.72 3.52
N CYS A 82 26.61 -17.04 3.23
CA CYS A 82 25.47 -16.36 3.85
C CYS A 82 25.32 -16.66 5.36
N SER A 83 26.24 -17.42 5.95
CA SER A 83 26.45 -17.61 7.40
C SER A 83 27.12 -16.38 8.06
N ASN A 84 26.77 -15.16 7.65
CA ASN A 84 27.30 -13.98 8.34
C ASN A 84 26.54 -13.84 9.67
N THR A 85 27.17 -14.31 10.74
CA THR A 85 26.62 -14.54 12.10
C THR A 85 26.14 -13.28 12.84
N MET A 86 26.16 -12.12 12.19
CA MET A 86 25.65 -10.87 12.73
C MET A 86 24.11 -10.76 12.64
N TYR A 87 23.45 -11.61 11.85
CA TYR A 87 21.99 -11.69 11.70
C TYR A 87 21.50 -13.14 11.82
N GLU A 88 20.18 -13.35 11.87
CA GLU A 88 19.55 -14.67 12.00
C GLU A 88 20.21 -15.73 11.10
N PRO A 89 20.37 -16.99 11.58
CA PRO A 89 20.96 -18.07 10.78
C PRO A 89 20.26 -18.18 9.43
N PHE A 90 21.01 -18.38 8.35
CA PHE A 90 20.44 -18.50 7.00
C PHE A 90 19.27 -19.50 6.89
N PRO A 91 19.29 -20.67 7.57
CA PRO A 91 18.14 -21.59 7.61
C PRO A 91 16.87 -20.95 8.18
N VAL A 92 17.00 -20.05 9.16
CA VAL A 92 15.88 -19.28 9.71
C VAL A 92 15.31 -18.35 8.65
N LEU A 93 16.17 -17.64 7.90
CA LEU A 93 15.73 -16.76 6.80
C LEU A 93 14.93 -17.51 5.73
N LEU A 94 15.32 -18.75 5.39
CA LEU A 94 14.58 -19.60 4.45
C LEU A 94 13.14 -19.85 4.92
N THR A 95 12.92 -19.97 6.23
CA THR A 95 11.57 -20.18 6.77
C THR A 95 10.65 -18.98 6.56
N HIS A 96 11.18 -17.77 6.38
CA HIS A 96 10.36 -16.56 6.23
C HIS A 96 9.88 -16.31 4.79
N VAL A 97 10.38 -17.04 3.79
CA VAL A 97 10.05 -16.82 2.37
C VAL A 97 8.61 -17.24 2.04
N CYS A 98 8.23 -18.48 2.34
CA CYS A 98 6.86 -18.96 2.17
C CYS A 98 6.58 -20.22 3.02
N SER A 99 5.32 -20.65 3.10
CA SER A 99 4.95 -21.85 3.88
C SER A 99 5.62 -23.14 3.38
N TYR A 100 5.80 -23.29 2.06
CA TYR A 100 6.48 -24.45 1.49
C TYR A 100 7.97 -24.50 1.86
N TRP A 101 8.67 -23.37 1.75
CA TRP A 101 10.07 -23.25 2.14
C TRP A 101 10.27 -23.49 3.64
N ARG A 102 9.38 -22.93 4.47
CA ARG A 102 9.36 -23.20 5.91
C ARG A 102 9.23 -24.68 6.21
N HIS A 103 8.25 -25.35 5.60
CA HIS A 103 8.04 -26.77 5.82
C HIS A 103 9.28 -27.56 5.43
N LEU A 104 9.84 -27.30 4.24
CA LEU A 104 11.01 -28.02 3.74
C LEU A 104 12.27 -27.75 4.58
N ALA A 105 12.51 -26.50 4.99
CA ALA A 105 13.68 -26.15 5.80
C ALA A 105 13.62 -26.76 7.20
N LEU A 106 12.43 -26.78 7.82
CA LEU A 106 12.22 -27.43 9.13
C LEU A 106 12.24 -28.95 9.04
N SER A 107 11.86 -29.55 7.90
CA SER A 107 11.89 -31.00 7.69
C SER A 107 13.26 -31.53 7.26
N THR A 108 14.26 -30.66 7.06
CA THR A 108 15.58 -31.04 6.54
C THR A 108 16.66 -30.74 7.57
N PRO A 109 17.04 -31.74 8.41
CA PRO A 109 18.01 -31.55 9.49
C PRO A 109 19.38 -31.07 9.03
N THR A 110 19.79 -31.38 7.80
CA THR A 110 21.11 -31.01 7.27
C THR A 110 21.29 -29.50 7.05
N LEU A 111 20.23 -28.71 7.16
CA LEU A 111 20.30 -27.25 7.05
C LEU A 111 20.64 -26.56 8.37
N TRP A 112 20.44 -27.22 9.52
CA TRP A 112 20.62 -26.65 10.86
C TRP A 112 21.95 -27.09 11.49
#